data_AF-A0A938MFB6-F1
#
_entry.id   AF-A0A938MFB6-F1
#
_cell.length_a   1.000
_cell.length_b   1.000
_cell.length_c   1.000
_cell.angle_alpha   90.00
_cell.angle_beta   90.00
_cell.angle_gamma   90.00
#
_symmetry.space_group_name_H-M   'P 1'
#
loop_
_entity.id
_entity.type
_entity.pdbx_description
1 polymer ?
#
loop_
_entity_poly.entity_id
_entity_poly.type
_entity_poly.pdbx_seq_one_letter_code
_entity_poly.pdbx_strand_id
1 'polypeptide(L)' 'ALALALAEGNEWLAAMRYANYAGAFAVTKPGAQPSMPTRAELQDFMSKNKLAAAK' A
#
# COMPACT_ATOMS: atom_id res chain seq x y z
N ALA A 1 -6.51 2.46 -1.90
CA ALA A 1 -5.83 1.16 -1.69
C ALA A 1 -6.64 0.20 -0.82
N LEU A 2 -7.10 0.58 0.39
CA LEU A 2 -7.87 -0.32 1.26
C LEU A 2 -9.14 -0.89 0.59
N ALA A 3 -10.00 0.00 0.06
CA ALA A 3 -11.23 -0.41 -0.62
C ALA A 3 -10.97 -1.35 -1.82
N LEU A 4 -9.91 -1.08 -2.59
CA LEU A 4 -9.48 -1.95 -3.68
C LEU A 4 -9.11 -3.34 -3.16
N ALA A 5 -8.25 -3.43 -2.14
CA ALA A 5 -7.79 -4.71 -1.61
C ALA A 5 -8.94 -5.54 -1.02
N LEU A 6 -9.90 -4.90 -0.33
CA LEU A 6 -11.11 -5.57 0.16
C LEU A 6 -12.00 -6.04 -0.99
N ALA A 7 -12.18 -5.24 -2.04
CA ALA A 7 -12.95 -5.62 -3.23
C ALA A 7 -12.31 -6.79 -3.98
N GLU A 8 -10.98 -6.93 -3.91
CA GLU A 8 -10.23 -8.08 -4.43
C GLU A 8 -10.28 -9.32 -3.51
N GLY A 9 -11.03 -9.26 -2.40
CA GLY A 9 -11.23 -10.40 -1.49
C GLY A 9 -10.09 -10.64 -0.51
N ASN A 10 -9.22 -9.65 -0.27
CA ASN A 10 -8.18 -9.78 0.74
C ASN A 10 -8.75 -9.73 2.16
N GLU A 11 -8.21 -10.59 3.03
CA GLU A 11 -8.44 -10.50 4.47
C GLU A 11 -8.07 -9.12 5.03
N TRP A 12 -8.78 -8.67 6.06
CA TRP A 12 -8.63 -7.33 6.63
C TRP A 12 -7.18 -6.95 6.93
N LEU A 13 -6.41 -7.83 7.56
CA LEU A 13 -5.02 -7.54 7.91
C LEU A 13 -4.15 -7.34 6.67
N ALA A 14 -4.35 -8.13 5.62
CA ALA A 14 -3.64 -7.99 4.36
C ALA A 14 -4.04 -6.69 3.64
N ALA A 15 -5.34 -6.39 3.60
CA ALA A 15 -5.87 -5.17 3.00
C ALA A 15 -5.37 -3.90 3.72
N MET A 16 -5.32 -3.92 5.06
CA MET A 16 -4.77 -2.83 5.87
C MET A 16 -3.27 -2.63 5.63
N ARG A 17 -2.49 -3.73 5.57
CA ARG A 17 -1.05 -3.65 5.24
C ARG A 17 -0.84 -3.05 3.85
N TYR A 18 -1.58 -3.53 2.85
CA TYR A 18 -1.53 -2.98 1.49
C TYR A 18 -1.86 -1.49 1.45
N ALA A 19 -2.90 -1.07 2.20
CA ALA A 19 -3.28 0.33 2.31
C ALA A 19 -2.21 1.19 2.99
N ASN A 20 -1.58 0.70 4.05
CA ASN A 20 -0.51 1.41 4.74
C ASN A 20 0.72 1.60 3.85
N TYR A 21 1.09 0.61 3.05
CA TYR A 21 2.16 0.79 2.07
C TYR A 21 1.83 1.86 1.03
N ALA A 22 0.59 1.87 0.53
CA ALA A 22 0.17 2.90 -0.42
C ALA A 22 0.18 4.30 0.23
N GLY A 23 -0.24 4.41 1.49
CA GLY A 23 -0.18 5.66 2.24
C GLY A 23 1.25 6.14 2.50
N ALA A 24 2.16 5.22 2.86
CA ALA A 24 3.57 5.53 3.01
C ALA A 24 4.22 5.96 1.69
N PHE A 25 3.85 5.33 0.56
CA PHE A 25 4.31 5.74 -0.75
C PHE A 25 3.77 7.13 -1.14
N ALA A 26 2.51 7.43 -0.82
CA ALA A 26 1.86 8.70 -1.17
C ALA A 26 2.53 9.94 -0.55
N VAL A 27 3.35 9.77 0.49
CA VAL A 27 4.12 10.87 1.10
C VAL A 27 5.56 10.97 0.59
N THR A 28 5.94 10.19 -0.42
CA THR A 28 7.30 10.23 -1.01
C THR A 28 7.47 11.26 -2.12
N LYS A 29 6.37 11.78 -2.68
CA LYS A 29 6.36 12.75 -3.79
C LYS A 29 5.30 13.83 -3.55
N PRO A 30 5.51 15.08 -3.97
CA PRO A 30 4.49 16.13 -3.87
C PRO A 30 3.26 15.87 -4.75
N GLY A 31 2.08 16.22 -4.23
CA GLY A 31 0.81 16.18 -4.96
C GLY A 31 0.06 14.85 -4.84
N ALA A 32 -1.27 14.88 -4.92
CA ALA A 32 -2.11 13.71 -4.66
C ALA A 32 -2.08 12.66 -5.78
N GLN A 33 -2.27 13.07 -7.04
CA GLN A 33 -2.25 12.15 -8.18
C GLN A 33 -0.83 11.67 -8.52
N PRO A 34 0.22 12.54 -8.55
CA PRO A 34 1.59 12.09 -8.87
C PRO A 34 2.20 11.16 -7.82
N SER A 35 1.69 11.20 -6.58
CA SER A 35 2.13 10.32 -5.50
C SER A 35 1.31 9.03 -5.38
N MET A 36 0.25 8.87 -6.17
CA MET A 36 -0.51 7.63 -6.18
C MET A 36 0.30 6.55 -6.91
N PRO A 37 0.71 5.45 -6.24
CA PRO A 37 1.51 4.43 -6.89
C PRO A 37 0.70 3.64 -7.90
N THR A 38 1.36 3.20 -8.96
CA THR A 38 0.89 2.05 -9.74
C THR A 38 1.01 0.75 -8.93
N ARG A 39 0.31 -0.30 -9.35
CA ARG A 39 0.39 -1.62 -8.70
C ARG A 39 1.83 -2.17 -8.67
N ALA A 40 2.59 -2.00 -9.75
CA ALA A 40 3.98 -2.45 -9.83
C ALA A 40 4.90 -1.69 -8.88
N GLU A 41 4.80 -0.35 -8.84
CA GLU A 41 5.56 0.48 -7.90
C GLU A 41 5.24 0.12 -6.45
N LEU A 42 3.96 -0.10 -6.14
CA LEU A 42 3.56 -0.48 -4.79
C LEU A 42 4.11 -1.85 -4.40
N GLN A 43 4.09 -2.84 -5.30
CA GLN A 43 4.69 -4.16 -5.04
C GLN A 43 6.21 -4.08 -4.82
N ASP A 44 6.92 -3.31 -5.64
CA ASP A 44 8.35 -3.07 -5.47
C ASP A 44 8.63 -2.38 -4.11
N PHE A 45 7.86 -1.35 -3.77
CA PHE A 45 7.96 -0.65 -2.48
C PHE A 45 7.72 -1.59 -1.29
N MET A 46 6.71 -2.46 -1.37
CA MET A 46 6.42 -3.48 -0.36
C MET A 46 7.55 -4.51 -0.21
N SER A 47 8.21 -4.87 -1.30
CA SER A 47 9.33 -5.81 -1.25
C SER A 47 10.55 -5.23 -0.51
N LYS A 48 10.79 -3.93 -0.68
CA LYS A 48 11.89 -3.18 -0.08
C LYS A 48 11.63 -2.78 1.37
N ASN A 49 10.36 -2.60 1.73
CA ASN A 49 9.94 -2.16 3.05
C ASN A 49 9.05 -3.23 3.67
N LYS A 50 9.58 -4.10 4.53
CA LYS A 50 8.75 -5.09 5.22
C LYS A 50 8.20 -4.50 6.52
N LEU A 51 6.87 -4.44 6.64
CA LEU A 51 6.20 -4.15 7.89
C LEU A 51 6.53 -5.23 8.92
N ALA A 52 6.79 -4.80 10.15
CA ALA A 52 6.92 -5.71 11.27
C ALA A 52 5.67 -6.59 11.43
N ALA A 53 5.85 -7.78 11.97
CA ALA A 53 4.74 -8.61 12.41
C ALA A 53 3.90 -7.81 13.41
N ALA A 54 2.58 -7.84 13.24
CA ALA A 54 1.70 -7.32 14.27
C ALA A 54 1.83 -8.28 15.47
N LYS A 55 2.01 -7.71 16.67
CA LYS A 55 2.05 -8.48 17.92
C LYS A 55 0.66 -8.99 18.27
#